data_AF-K0TGR0-F1
#
_entry.id   AF-K0TGR0-F1
#
_cell.length_a   1.000
_cell.length_b   1.000
_cell.length_c   1.000
_cell.angle_alpha   90.00
_cell.angle_beta   90.00
_cell.angle_gamma   90.00
#
_symmetry.space_group_name_H-M   'P 1'
#
loop_
_entity.id
_entity.type
_entity.pdbx_description
1 polymer ?
#
loop_
_entity_poly.entity_id
_entity_poly.type
_entity_poly.pdbx_seq_one_letter_code
_entity_poly.pdbx_strand_id
1 'polypeptide(L)'
;ATRKVELASVSGEPSKCGRLQVQRHSTACANKASGHHRCAGGESGTIATPPDKPPSVSAAVKERPLALLVVPFAAPVPDENGRDPHPIEYDDDCVSLPLYAVEATMGGNIRTALQWLGKGNIKERVNAKCERVGNMGLLLLAALNKEYDMVPFLLLNGADVNITYSDGLSVLASICNDWRDLSTTKTLLSWGAEIFAEGRRVSSKELKHLVDKIIMEGNAAVANLISSELGGRRCKIVSTPNIRDDLVGKTCVVGRHIKNSGGYEVTVEFTNESLLLGADSLERYDRTPQDPGYFVECKNNRLIRRDFESNEECRAFIASLGTDEGGLAEVDPEAEAKAEQAAADLLAELGLDDLEDPGRNAPKKGARSAPPAGKKKKRGGKKKGRK
;
A
#
# COMPACT_ATOMS: atom_id res chain seq x y z
N ALA A 1 47.31 68.42 4.83
CA ALA A 1 47.68 68.27 3.41
C ALA A 1 47.53 66.80 3.02
N THR A 2 47.08 66.51 1.79
CA THR A 2 47.36 65.28 0.96
C THR A 2 47.39 63.88 1.62
N ARG A 3 46.81 62.81 1.06
CA ARG A 3 46.14 62.62 -0.25
C ARG A 3 45.35 61.29 -0.22
N LYS A 4 44.26 61.17 -0.98
CA LYS A 4 43.82 59.89 -1.55
C LYS A 4 44.88 59.40 -2.55
N VAL A 5 45.12 58.09 -2.62
CA VAL A 5 45.53 57.40 -3.84
C VAL A 5 44.77 56.06 -3.93
N GLU A 6 44.30 55.77 -5.13
CA GLU A 6 43.56 54.59 -5.59
C GLU A 6 44.39 53.97 -6.74
N LEU A 7 43.93 52.88 -7.38
CA LEU A 7 44.52 52.24 -8.59
C LEU A 7 45.71 51.29 -8.32
N ALA A 8 45.95 50.22 -9.11
CA ALA A 8 45.09 49.52 -10.07
C ALA A 8 45.66 48.11 -10.41
N SER A 9 44.82 47.32 -11.07
CA SER A 9 45.09 46.06 -11.78
C SER A 9 46.13 46.14 -12.92
N VAL A 10 46.72 44.99 -13.31
CA VAL A 10 47.25 44.55 -14.63
C VAL A 10 48.19 43.34 -14.39
N SER A 11 48.32 42.25 -15.15
CA SER A 11 47.58 41.48 -16.18
C SER A 11 48.54 40.33 -16.60
N GLY A 12 48.10 39.12 -16.99
CA GLY A 12 49.05 38.08 -17.44
C GLY A 12 48.49 36.69 -17.76
N GLU A 13 47.88 36.55 -18.93
CA GLU A 13 47.64 35.26 -19.64
C GLU A 13 48.86 34.92 -20.56
N PRO A 14 48.98 33.79 -21.33
CA PRO A 14 47.92 32.84 -21.79
C PRO A 14 48.26 31.33 -22.00
N SER A 15 47.25 30.58 -22.49
CA SER A 15 47.32 29.32 -23.31
C SER A 15 47.68 27.99 -22.61
N LYS A 16 47.05 26.81 -22.84
CA LYS A 16 46.11 26.23 -23.86
C LYS A 16 45.47 24.94 -23.25
N CYS A 17 44.53 24.14 -23.80
CA CYS A 17 43.78 24.03 -25.08
C CYS A 17 42.47 23.19 -24.90
N GLY A 18 41.64 23.04 -25.96
CA GLY A 18 40.61 21.97 -26.19
C GLY A 18 39.45 21.82 -25.18
N ARG A 19 38.16 22.16 -25.41
CA ARG A 19 37.18 21.94 -26.52
C ARG A 19 36.92 20.46 -26.88
N LEU A 20 35.69 20.01 -27.17
CA LEU A 20 34.41 20.70 -27.51
C LEU A 20 33.28 20.35 -26.48
N GLN A 21 32.19 21.10 -26.21
CA GLN A 21 31.22 21.87 -27.05
C GLN A 21 30.37 20.99 -28.00
N VAL A 22 29.09 21.24 -28.31
CA VAL A 22 28.06 22.22 -27.90
C VAL A 22 26.75 21.41 -27.61
N GLN A 23 25.51 21.88 -27.40
CA GLN A 23 24.84 23.19 -27.51
C GLN A 23 23.69 23.31 -26.47
N ARG A 24 23.15 24.52 -26.30
CA ARG A 24 21.76 24.84 -25.90
C ARG A 24 21.19 25.72 -27.01
N HIS A 25 19.87 25.87 -27.12
CA HIS A 25 19.31 27.19 -27.43
C HIS A 25 18.09 27.49 -26.56
N SER A 26 18.05 28.74 -26.12
CA SER A 26 17.05 29.39 -25.28
C SER A 26 16.65 30.71 -25.95
N THR A 27 15.72 31.45 -25.33
CA THR A 27 15.22 32.82 -25.61
C THR A 27 13.95 32.90 -26.46
N ALA A 28 13.04 33.87 -26.26
CA ALA A 28 12.70 34.69 -25.07
C ALA A 28 11.33 35.39 -25.31
N CYS A 29 10.72 35.96 -24.27
CA CYS A 29 9.43 36.64 -24.34
C CYS A 29 9.48 38.00 -25.08
N ALA A 30 8.34 38.42 -25.67
CA ALA A 30 8.02 39.83 -25.91
C ALA A 30 6.49 40.07 -25.92
N ASN A 31 6.06 41.22 -25.37
CA ASN A 31 4.66 41.67 -25.32
C ASN A 31 4.25 42.48 -26.56
N LYS A 32 2.96 42.43 -26.98
CA LYS A 32 2.03 43.60 -26.92
C LYS A 32 0.67 43.40 -27.64
N ALA A 33 -0.38 43.71 -26.86
CA ALA A 33 -1.64 44.44 -27.12
C ALA A 33 -2.18 44.75 -28.55
N SER A 34 -3.53 44.86 -28.57
CA SER A 34 -4.44 45.43 -29.60
C SER A 34 -4.65 44.60 -30.89
N GLY A 35 -5.85 44.57 -31.49
CA GLY A 35 -7.15 45.09 -31.05
C GLY A 35 -8.22 45.13 -32.15
N HIS A 36 -9.49 45.09 -31.75
CA HIS A 36 -10.70 45.49 -32.51
C HIS A 36 -11.23 44.64 -33.69
N HIS A 37 -12.57 44.57 -33.71
CA HIS A 37 -13.49 44.30 -34.84
C HIS A 37 -13.50 42.91 -35.51
N ARG A 38 -14.61 42.48 -36.15
CA ARG A 38 -16.07 42.58 -35.86
C ARG A 38 -16.77 41.78 -36.98
N CYS A 39 -17.78 40.96 -36.65
CA CYS A 39 -18.77 40.42 -37.60
C CYS A 39 -18.22 39.49 -38.72
N ALA A 40 -19.03 38.73 -39.48
CA ALA A 40 -20.27 38.01 -39.19
C ALA A 40 -20.61 37.09 -40.39
N GLY A 41 -21.32 35.98 -40.14
CA GLY A 41 -22.12 35.26 -41.14
C GLY A 41 -21.39 34.29 -42.06
N GLY A 42 -22.18 33.40 -42.68
CA GLY A 42 -21.73 32.44 -43.70
C GLY A 42 -22.09 30.98 -43.37
N GLU A 43 -23.25 30.54 -43.87
CA GLU A 43 -23.74 29.16 -43.74
C GLU A 43 -23.16 28.22 -44.81
N SER A 44 -23.54 26.94 -44.71
CA SER A 44 -23.24 25.81 -45.61
C SER A 44 -21.79 25.28 -45.57
N GLY A 45 -21.54 23.98 -45.67
CA GLY A 45 -22.49 22.88 -45.85
C GLY A 45 -22.01 21.87 -46.89
N THR A 46 -21.04 21.02 -46.54
CA THR A 46 -20.59 19.93 -47.40
C THR A 46 -20.08 18.74 -46.60
N ILE A 47 -20.49 17.55 -47.00
CA ILE A 47 -20.16 16.28 -46.35
C ILE A 47 -18.79 15.81 -46.83
N ALA A 48 -17.90 15.47 -45.90
CA ALA A 48 -16.68 14.71 -46.17
C ALA A 48 -16.43 13.70 -45.05
N THR A 49 -16.14 12.45 -45.42
CA THR A 49 -15.86 11.33 -44.53
C THR A 49 -14.53 11.49 -43.78
N PRO A 50 -14.44 11.11 -42.49
CA PRO A 50 -13.19 11.18 -41.75
C PRO A 50 -12.26 9.99 -42.06
N PRO A 51 -10.98 10.23 -42.37
CA PRO A 51 -9.93 9.22 -42.22
C PRO A 51 -9.32 9.24 -40.81
N ASP A 52 -8.93 8.05 -40.36
CA ASP A 52 -7.85 7.77 -39.39
C ASP A 52 -7.91 8.40 -37.97
N LYS A 53 -8.58 7.65 -37.10
CA LYS A 53 -7.98 7.00 -35.90
C LYS A 53 -6.92 7.82 -35.13
N PRO A 54 -7.24 8.40 -33.96
CA PRO A 54 -6.21 9.00 -33.10
C PRO A 54 -5.22 7.93 -32.62
N PRO A 55 -3.93 8.27 -32.46
CA PRO A 55 -2.95 7.32 -31.96
C PRO A 55 -3.31 6.89 -30.55
N SER A 56 -3.38 5.58 -30.34
CA SER A 56 -3.52 4.97 -29.02
C SER A 56 -2.29 5.29 -28.19
N VAL A 57 -2.35 6.34 -27.38
CA VAL A 57 -1.48 6.49 -26.21
C VAL A 57 -1.83 5.38 -25.23
N SER A 58 -1.15 4.26 -25.39
CA SER A 58 -1.12 3.22 -24.38
C SER A 58 -0.59 3.84 -23.09
N ALA A 59 -1.49 4.13 -22.16
CA ALA A 59 -1.14 4.34 -20.77
C ALA A 59 -0.52 3.03 -20.28
N ALA A 60 0.80 2.92 -20.41
CA ALA A 60 1.57 1.85 -19.80
C ALA A 60 1.51 2.07 -18.28
N VAL A 61 0.41 1.62 -17.68
CA VAL A 61 0.34 1.30 -16.25
C VAL A 61 1.40 0.22 -16.05
N LYS A 62 2.59 0.69 -15.69
CA LYS A 62 3.75 -0.17 -15.49
C LYS A 62 3.55 -0.82 -14.13
N GLU A 63 2.72 -1.86 -14.10
CA GLU A 63 2.61 -2.75 -12.96
C GLU A 63 4.02 -3.19 -12.59
N ARG A 64 4.52 -2.64 -11.47
CA ARG A 64 5.79 -3.06 -10.91
C ARG A 64 5.51 -4.43 -10.29
N PRO A 65 6.18 -5.51 -10.72
CA PRO A 65 5.96 -6.80 -10.11
C PRO A 65 6.34 -6.72 -8.62
N LEU A 66 5.51 -7.34 -7.78
CA LEU A 66 5.67 -7.42 -6.32
C LEU A 66 7.05 -7.96 -5.88
N ALA A 67 7.78 -8.63 -6.79
CA ALA A 67 9.16 -9.07 -6.62
C ALA A 67 10.18 -7.95 -6.29
N LEU A 68 9.84 -6.66 -6.45
CA LEU A 68 10.68 -5.53 -6.05
C LEU A 68 10.56 -5.14 -4.55
N LEU A 69 9.69 -5.80 -3.78
CA LEU A 69 9.56 -5.55 -2.33
C LEU A 69 10.77 -6.03 -1.51
N VAL A 70 11.67 -6.83 -2.10
CA VAL A 70 13.00 -7.07 -1.53
C VAL A 70 13.96 -6.01 -2.08
N VAL A 71 13.86 -4.79 -1.54
CA VAL A 71 15.01 -3.87 -1.58
C VAL A 71 16.12 -4.56 -0.79
N PRO A 72 17.31 -4.80 -1.36
CA PRO A 72 18.42 -5.36 -0.59
C PRO A 72 18.73 -4.38 0.55
N PHE A 73 18.84 -4.90 1.77
CA PHE A 73 19.11 -4.15 3.01
C PHE A 73 20.26 -3.17 2.78
N ALA A 74 19.93 -1.90 2.51
CA ALA A 74 20.91 -0.85 2.36
C ALA A 74 21.35 -0.50 3.77
N ALA A 75 22.61 -0.85 4.10
CA ALA A 75 23.21 -0.41 5.36
C ALA A 75 23.01 1.11 5.48
N PRO A 76 22.60 1.60 6.67
CA PRO A 76 22.18 2.98 6.83
C PRO A 76 23.29 3.92 6.36
N VAL A 77 22.95 4.76 5.38
CA VAL A 77 23.88 5.73 4.82
C VAL A 77 24.12 6.80 5.90
N PRO A 78 25.37 7.07 6.31
CA PRO A 78 25.64 8.12 7.28
C PRO A 78 25.16 9.48 6.75
N ASP A 79 24.72 10.35 7.64
CA ASP A 79 24.31 11.71 7.26
C ASP A 79 25.48 12.52 6.69
N GLU A 80 25.20 13.67 6.05
CA GLU A 80 26.25 14.54 5.51
C GLU A 80 27.21 15.11 6.60
N ASN A 81 26.95 14.84 7.89
CA ASN A 81 27.77 15.22 9.02
C ASN A 81 28.60 14.05 9.60
N GLY A 82 28.50 12.85 9.04
CA GLY A 82 29.22 11.66 9.52
C GLY A 82 28.79 11.17 10.90
N ARG A 83 27.53 11.42 11.30
CA ARG A 83 26.98 10.90 12.55
C ARG A 83 26.51 9.46 12.34
N ASP A 84 27.00 8.55 13.19
CA ASP A 84 26.50 7.18 13.22
C ASP A 84 24.97 7.19 13.47
N PRO A 85 24.20 6.33 12.79
CA PRO A 85 22.79 6.18 13.09
C PRO A 85 22.60 5.82 14.55
N HIS A 86 21.78 6.59 15.27
CA HIS A 86 21.35 6.19 16.60
C HIS A 86 20.67 4.81 16.47
N PRO A 87 21.04 3.80 17.29
CA PRO A 87 20.36 2.52 17.28
C PRO A 87 18.87 2.76 17.50
N ILE A 88 18.05 2.34 16.55
CA ILE A 88 16.60 2.27 16.76
C ILE A 88 16.41 1.13 17.76
N GLU A 89 16.10 1.46 19.00
CA GLU A 89 15.65 0.47 19.98
C GLU A 89 14.32 -0.09 19.48
N TYR A 90 14.24 -1.41 19.31
CA TYR A 90 13.03 -2.11 18.90
C TYR A 90 12.40 -2.76 20.13
N ASP A 91 11.09 -2.62 20.29
CA ASP A 91 10.32 -3.43 21.25
C ASP A 91 10.35 -4.91 20.82
N ASP A 92 11.23 -5.69 21.45
CA ASP A 92 11.34 -7.15 21.32
C ASP A 92 10.09 -7.90 21.83
N ASP A 93 9.14 -7.19 22.46
CA ASP A 93 7.89 -7.75 23.01
C ASP A 93 6.81 -8.02 21.94
N CYS A 94 7.07 -7.73 20.66
CA CYS A 94 6.12 -7.96 19.57
C CYS A 94 5.93 -9.46 19.29
N VAL A 95 4.68 -9.90 19.06
CA VAL A 95 4.41 -11.26 18.57
C VAL A 95 5.13 -11.49 17.24
N SER A 96 5.81 -12.62 17.10
CA SER A 96 6.50 -12.97 15.84
C SER A 96 5.49 -13.32 14.74
N LEU A 97 5.50 -12.56 13.65
CA LEU A 97 4.73 -12.84 12.44
C LEU A 97 5.50 -13.86 11.59
N PRO A 98 4.99 -15.10 11.37
CA PRO A 98 5.73 -16.12 10.65
C PRO A 98 5.85 -15.79 9.16
N LEU A 99 7.01 -16.12 8.57
CA LEU A 99 7.32 -15.76 7.19
C LEU A 99 6.28 -16.26 6.17
N TYR A 100 5.66 -17.42 6.38
CA TYR A 100 4.64 -17.93 5.46
C TYR A 100 3.40 -17.01 5.38
N ALA A 101 3.06 -16.31 6.48
CA ALA A 101 1.95 -15.36 6.51
C ALA A 101 2.32 -14.06 5.77
N VAL A 102 3.57 -13.62 5.90
CA VAL A 102 4.15 -12.51 5.12
C VAL A 102 4.12 -12.85 3.63
N GLU A 103 4.72 -13.98 3.23
CA GLU A 103 4.81 -14.42 1.83
C GLU A 103 3.42 -14.59 1.19
N ALA A 104 2.48 -15.19 1.92
CA ALA A 104 1.11 -15.32 1.45
C ALA A 104 0.42 -13.96 1.29
N THR A 105 0.58 -13.04 2.24
CA THR A 105 0.02 -11.67 2.12
C THR A 105 0.64 -10.95 0.92
N MET A 106 1.97 -11.00 0.77
CA MET A 106 2.71 -10.45 -0.38
C MET A 106 2.25 -11.02 -1.73
N GLY A 107 1.82 -12.29 -1.76
CA GLY A 107 1.23 -12.94 -2.93
C GLY A 107 -0.26 -12.65 -3.16
N GLY A 108 -0.88 -11.74 -2.40
CA GLY A 108 -2.32 -11.44 -2.49
C GLY A 108 -3.23 -12.51 -1.85
N ASN A 109 -2.67 -13.49 -1.15
CA ASN A 109 -3.43 -14.53 -0.44
C ASN A 109 -3.68 -14.12 1.02
N ILE A 110 -4.56 -13.12 1.19
CA ILE A 110 -4.99 -12.64 2.53
C ILE A 110 -5.62 -13.75 3.38
N ARG A 111 -6.17 -14.81 2.77
CA ARG A 111 -6.83 -15.92 3.48
C ARG A 111 -5.88 -16.58 4.48
N THR A 112 -4.63 -16.82 4.10
CA THR A 112 -3.62 -17.44 4.97
C THR A 112 -3.23 -16.52 6.13
N ALA A 113 -3.20 -15.20 5.91
CA ALA A 113 -2.98 -14.23 6.98
C ALA A 113 -4.15 -14.19 7.97
N LEU A 114 -5.39 -14.24 7.48
CA LEU A 114 -6.61 -14.30 8.30
C LEU A 114 -6.67 -15.61 9.12
N GLN A 115 -6.31 -16.75 8.52
CA GLN A 115 -6.18 -18.02 9.24
C GLN A 115 -5.12 -17.94 10.34
N TRP A 116 -3.98 -17.30 10.10
CA TRP A 116 -2.97 -17.12 11.14
C TRP A 116 -3.44 -16.16 12.25
N LEU A 117 -4.11 -15.05 11.91
CA LEU A 117 -4.70 -14.12 12.89
C LEU A 117 -5.71 -14.85 13.80
N GLY A 118 -6.55 -15.71 13.25
CA GLY A 118 -7.56 -16.47 14.00
C GLY A 118 -7.03 -17.57 14.93
N LYS A 119 -5.78 -18.02 14.76
CA LYS A 119 -5.17 -19.10 15.58
C LYS A 119 -4.64 -18.63 16.96
N GLY A 120 -5.19 -17.56 17.54
CA GLY A 120 -4.75 -16.99 18.82
C GLY A 120 -5.34 -15.61 19.10
N ASN A 121 -4.77 -14.86 20.06
CA ASN A 121 -5.27 -13.52 20.40
C ASN A 121 -5.05 -12.54 19.24
N ILE A 122 -6.13 -12.19 18.55
CA ILE A 122 -6.09 -11.27 17.39
C ILE A 122 -5.58 -9.88 17.78
N LYS A 123 -5.91 -9.36 18.98
CA LYS A 123 -5.53 -8.01 19.45
C LYS A 123 -4.00 -7.85 19.56
N GLU A 124 -3.29 -8.93 19.88
CA GLU A 124 -1.82 -8.98 19.86
C GLU A 124 -1.28 -9.21 18.45
N ARG A 125 -1.86 -10.18 17.72
CA ARG A 125 -1.35 -10.63 16.42
C ARG A 125 -1.46 -9.62 15.29
N VAL A 126 -2.39 -8.66 15.35
CA VAL A 126 -2.45 -7.59 14.34
C VAL A 126 -1.24 -6.64 14.36
N ASN A 127 -0.52 -6.59 15.49
CA ASN A 127 0.71 -5.80 15.67
C ASN A 127 1.99 -6.64 15.51
N ALA A 128 1.86 -7.90 15.13
CA ALA A 128 2.99 -8.81 14.97
C ALA A 128 3.95 -8.36 13.84
N LYS A 129 5.25 -8.58 14.07
CA LYS A 129 6.34 -8.16 13.17
C LYS A 129 7.15 -9.36 12.73
N CYS A 130 7.64 -9.33 11.50
CA CYS A 130 8.52 -10.38 10.97
C CYS A 130 9.96 -9.85 10.82
N GLU A 131 10.84 -10.16 11.77
CA GLU A 131 12.27 -9.80 11.76
C GLU A 131 12.96 -10.13 10.43
N ARG A 132 12.63 -11.30 9.86
CA ARG A 132 13.23 -11.82 8.62
C ARG A 132 12.96 -10.96 7.38
N VAL A 133 12.02 -10.02 7.46
CA VAL A 133 11.72 -9.04 6.41
C VAL A 133 11.77 -7.60 6.95
N GLY A 134 12.63 -7.32 7.93
CA GLY A 134 12.82 -5.96 8.45
C GLY A 134 11.63 -5.46 9.28
N ASN A 135 11.10 -6.31 10.15
CA ASN A 135 10.01 -6.00 11.09
C ASN A 135 8.70 -5.52 10.44
N MET A 136 8.45 -5.91 9.18
CA MET A 136 7.15 -5.66 8.54
C MET A 136 6.02 -6.41 9.27
N GLY A 137 4.92 -5.71 9.51
CA GLY A 137 3.67 -6.27 10.04
C GLY A 137 2.56 -6.29 9.00
N LEU A 138 1.45 -6.98 9.31
CA LEU A 138 0.34 -7.18 8.38
C LEU A 138 -0.34 -5.87 7.91
N LEU A 139 -0.35 -4.82 8.74
CA LEU A 139 -0.94 -3.53 8.37
C LEU A 139 -0.18 -2.87 7.21
N LEU A 140 1.16 -2.96 7.22
CA LEU A 140 1.99 -2.48 6.12
C LEU A 140 1.73 -3.33 4.86
N LEU A 141 1.79 -4.65 4.96
CA LEU A 141 1.63 -5.55 3.82
C LEU A 141 0.26 -5.39 3.15
N ALA A 142 -0.82 -5.29 3.93
CA ALA A 142 -2.17 -5.01 3.44
C ALA A 142 -2.25 -3.65 2.72
N ALA A 143 -1.63 -2.61 3.30
CA ALA A 143 -1.61 -1.27 2.72
C ALA A 143 -0.85 -1.21 1.37
N LEU A 144 0.31 -1.87 1.28
CA LEU A 144 1.13 -1.94 0.06
C LEU A 144 0.43 -2.71 -1.07
N ASN A 145 -0.27 -3.79 -0.72
CA ASN A 145 -1.00 -4.63 -1.67
C ASN A 145 -2.41 -4.13 -2.01
N LYS A 146 -2.83 -3.00 -1.43
CA LYS A 146 -4.15 -2.39 -1.63
C LYS A 146 -5.32 -3.27 -1.20
N GLU A 147 -5.11 -4.05 -0.15
CA GLU A 147 -6.12 -4.89 0.48
C GLU A 147 -7.06 -4.01 1.33
N TYR A 148 -7.96 -3.29 0.64
CA TYR A 148 -8.75 -2.19 1.20
C TYR A 148 -9.69 -2.59 2.34
N ASP A 149 -10.07 -3.86 2.45
CA ASP A 149 -10.84 -4.38 3.59
C ASP A 149 -9.94 -4.94 4.71
N MET A 150 -8.71 -5.38 4.38
CA MET A 150 -7.77 -5.90 5.37
C MET A 150 -7.17 -4.79 6.24
N VAL A 151 -6.86 -3.62 5.66
CA VAL A 151 -6.42 -2.44 6.42
C VAL A 151 -7.44 -2.05 7.52
N PRO A 152 -8.73 -1.78 7.23
CA PRO A 152 -9.72 -1.48 8.26
C PRO A 152 -10.00 -2.66 9.20
N PHE A 153 -9.95 -3.92 8.73
CA PHE A 153 -10.09 -5.09 9.60
C PHE A 153 -8.99 -5.15 10.67
N LEU A 154 -7.73 -4.90 10.29
CA LEU A 154 -6.61 -4.87 11.22
C LEU A 154 -6.75 -3.73 12.25
N LEU A 155 -7.12 -2.52 11.79
CA LEU A 155 -7.32 -1.35 12.64
C LEU A 155 -8.48 -1.55 13.64
N LEU A 156 -9.61 -2.13 13.19
CA LEU A 156 -10.74 -2.53 14.05
C LEU A 156 -10.34 -3.54 15.13
N ASN A 157 -9.34 -4.37 14.88
CA ASN A 157 -8.84 -5.35 15.84
C ASN A 157 -7.67 -4.83 16.70
N GLY A 158 -7.35 -3.52 16.63
CA GLY A 158 -6.33 -2.89 17.47
C GLY A 158 -4.93 -2.82 16.88
N ALA A 159 -4.79 -2.89 15.55
CA ALA A 159 -3.51 -2.57 14.91
C ALA A 159 -3.12 -1.11 15.20
N ASP A 160 -1.89 -0.89 15.66
CA ASP A 160 -1.34 0.44 15.80
C ASP A 160 -1.17 1.07 14.42
N VAL A 161 -1.97 2.11 14.17
CA VAL A 161 -1.97 2.88 12.93
C VAL A 161 -0.60 3.55 12.64
N ASN A 162 0.20 3.76 13.68
CA ASN A 162 1.52 4.39 13.64
C ASN A 162 2.68 3.40 13.67
N ILE A 163 2.41 2.08 13.63
CA ILE A 163 3.42 1.03 13.73
C ILE A 163 4.57 1.26 12.74
N THR A 164 5.79 1.18 13.26
CA THR A 164 7.03 1.29 12.50
C THR A 164 7.71 -0.06 12.31
N TYR A 165 8.38 -0.20 11.16
CA TYR A 165 9.24 -1.33 10.81
C TYR A 165 10.72 -0.89 10.79
N SER A 166 11.67 -1.73 10.36
CA SER A 166 13.12 -1.49 10.54
C SER A 166 13.70 -0.21 9.93
N ASP A 167 13.03 0.44 8.97
CA ASP A 167 13.47 1.76 8.46
C ASP A 167 13.06 2.92 9.37
N GLY A 168 12.37 2.65 10.50
CA GLY A 168 11.76 3.65 11.37
C GLY A 168 10.62 4.44 10.71
N LEU A 169 10.10 3.95 9.58
CA LEU A 169 9.00 4.54 8.82
C LEU A 169 7.64 4.00 9.30
N SER A 170 6.65 4.89 9.45
CA SER A 170 5.25 4.45 9.65
C SER A 170 4.62 3.95 8.36
N VAL A 171 3.56 3.14 8.47
CA VAL A 171 2.78 2.67 7.30
C VAL A 171 2.35 3.82 6.37
N LEU A 172 1.89 4.94 6.96
CA LEU A 172 1.52 6.13 6.19
C LEU A 172 2.72 6.73 5.42
N ALA A 173 3.91 6.76 6.02
CA ALA A 173 5.12 7.28 5.38
C ALA A 173 5.54 6.44 4.16
N SER A 174 5.47 5.11 4.24
CA SER A 174 5.75 4.21 3.11
C SER A 174 4.72 4.35 1.99
N ILE A 175 3.43 4.44 2.31
CA ILE A 175 2.38 4.67 1.31
C ILE A 175 2.57 6.02 0.61
N CYS A 176 2.86 7.09 1.36
CA CYS A 176 3.15 8.41 0.79
C CYS A 176 4.41 8.43 -0.10
N ASN A 177 5.43 7.63 0.22
CA ASN A 177 6.65 7.57 -0.59
C ASN A 177 6.46 6.82 -1.93
N ASP A 178 5.91 5.61 -1.91
CA ASP A 178 6.09 4.69 -3.05
C ASP A 178 4.82 4.39 -3.85
N TRP A 179 3.65 4.41 -3.21
CA TRP A 179 2.40 3.88 -3.80
C TRP A 179 1.31 4.94 -3.99
N ARG A 180 1.23 5.89 -3.05
CA ARG A 180 0.33 7.05 -3.01
C ARG A 180 -1.13 6.66 -3.23
N ASP A 181 -1.51 5.53 -2.65
CA ASP A 181 -2.87 5.05 -2.71
C ASP A 181 -3.79 5.94 -1.87
N LEU A 182 -4.71 6.64 -2.56
CA LEU A 182 -5.58 7.63 -1.95
C LEU A 182 -6.58 7.01 -0.96
N SER A 183 -7.05 5.79 -1.22
CA SER A 183 -8.03 5.11 -0.37
C SER A 183 -7.38 4.66 0.94
N THR A 184 -6.23 4.00 0.86
CA THR A 184 -5.44 3.60 2.03
C THR A 184 -4.96 4.81 2.83
N THR A 185 -4.50 5.88 2.15
CA THR A 185 -4.09 7.14 2.81
C THR A 185 -5.25 7.76 3.60
N LYS A 186 -6.45 7.86 3.02
CA LYS A 186 -7.65 8.36 3.72
C LYS A 186 -8.01 7.49 4.92
N THR A 187 -7.99 6.16 4.76
CA THR A 187 -8.26 5.23 5.85
C THR A 187 -7.31 5.47 7.02
N LEU A 188 -5.99 5.39 6.77
CA LEU A 188 -4.96 5.60 7.81
C LEU A 188 -5.09 6.96 8.50
N LEU A 189 -5.18 8.06 7.75
CA LEU A 189 -5.31 9.41 8.34
C LEU A 189 -6.56 9.54 9.22
N SER A 190 -7.67 8.95 8.81
CA SER A 190 -8.92 8.98 9.57
C SER A 190 -8.91 8.14 10.85
N TRP A 191 -7.99 7.18 10.96
CA TRP A 191 -7.66 6.42 12.17
C TRP A 191 -6.55 7.06 13.01
N GLY A 192 -6.16 8.30 12.70
CA GLY A 192 -5.17 9.04 13.49
C GLY A 192 -3.72 8.84 13.07
N ALA A 193 -3.47 8.24 11.90
CA ALA A 193 -2.11 8.05 11.39
C ALA A 193 -1.27 9.34 11.39
N GLU A 194 0.01 9.16 11.68
CA GLU A 194 1.05 10.16 11.68
C GLU A 194 2.20 9.70 10.79
N ILE A 195 2.98 10.66 10.30
CA ILE A 195 4.15 10.37 9.47
C ILE A 195 5.37 10.27 10.39
N PHE A 196 5.84 9.05 10.59
CA PHE A 196 7.12 8.76 11.25
C PHE A 196 8.18 8.39 10.20
N ALA A 197 9.40 8.84 10.43
CA ALA A 197 10.61 8.45 9.72
C ALA A 197 11.78 8.45 10.72
N GLU A 198 12.75 7.55 10.54
CA GLU A 198 13.88 7.40 11.48
C GLU A 198 13.42 7.21 12.95
N GLY A 199 12.28 6.55 13.16
CA GLY A 199 11.70 6.28 14.48
C GLY A 199 11.02 7.47 15.16
N ARG A 200 11.02 8.67 14.55
CA ARG A 200 10.39 9.88 15.10
C ARG A 200 9.32 10.46 14.18
N ARG A 201 8.42 11.25 14.73
CA ARG A 201 7.46 12.04 13.93
C ARG A 201 8.22 13.08 13.11
N VAL A 202 7.89 13.22 11.83
CA VAL A 202 8.56 14.17 10.93
C VAL A 202 8.33 15.62 11.34
N SER A 203 9.33 16.46 11.18
CA SER A 203 9.22 17.91 11.33
C SER A 203 8.43 18.54 10.19
N SER A 204 7.93 19.77 10.39
CA SER A 204 7.23 20.53 9.35
C SER A 204 8.07 20.77 8.08
N LYS A 205 9.42 20.73 8.18
CA LYS A 205 10.33 20.85 7.04
C LYS A 205 10.37 19.55 6.24
N GLU A 206 10.55 18.41 6.91
CA GLU A 206 10.53 17.08 6.29
C GLU A 206 9.15 16.80 5.66
N LEU A 207 8.06 17.12 6.37
CA LEU A 207 6.70 17.03 5.84
C LEU A 207 6.50 17.87 4.58
N LYS A 208 7.02 19.11 4.55
CA LYS A 208 6.95 19.96 3.36
C LYS A 208 7.72 19.36 2.18
N HIS A 209 8.92 18.83 2.40
CA HIS A 209 9.69 18.16 1.34
C HIS A 209 8.95 16.91 0.80
N LEU A 210 8.29 16.14 1.67
CA LEU A 210 7.45 15.01 1.27
C LEU A 210 6.24 15.47 0.43
N VAL A 211 5.54 16.52 0.86
CA VAL A 211 4.42 17.13 0.10
C VAL A 211 4.88 17.61 -1.29
N ASP A 212 6.00 18.34 -1.36
CA ASP A 212 6.56 18.84 -2.61
C ASP A 212 6.96 17.68 -3.55
N LYS A 213 7.58 16.61 -3.04
CA LYS A 213 7.87 15.37 -3.79
C LYS A 213 6.59 14.72 -4.33
N ILE A 214 5.56 14.59 -3.51
CA ILE A 214 4.28 13.96 -3.91
C ILE A 214 3.59 14.75 -5.02
N ILE A 215 3.63 16.09 -4.96
CA ILE A 215 3.11 16.97 -6.01
C ILE A 215 3.91 16.82 -7.31
N MET A 216 5.24 16.79 -7.24
CA MET A 216 6.11 16.69 -8.42
C MET A 216 5.91 15.42 -9.26
N GLU A 217 5.48 14.32 -8.62
CA GLU A 217 5.11 13.07 -9.32
C GLU A 217 3.58 12.94 -9.49
N GLY A 218 2.85 14.07 -9.52
CA GLY A 218 1.45 14.15 -9.96
C GLY A 218 0.38 13.79 -8.93
N ASN A 219 0.73 13.46 -7.68
CA ASN A 219 -0.21 12.90 -6.69
C ASN A 219 -0.83 13.97 -5.77
N ALA A 220 -1.34 15.05 -6.37
CA ALA A 220 -1.86 16.22 -5.65
C ALA A 220 -2.98 15.90 -4.64
N ALA A 221 -3.78 14.84 -4.86
CA ALA A 221 -4.82 14.41 -3.94
C ALA A 221 -4.24 13.96 -2.57
N VAL A 222 -3.24 13.09 -2.57
CA VAL A 222 -2.54 12.64 -1.35
C VAL A 222 -1.80 13.79 -0.69
N ALA A 223 -1.11 14.61 -1.49
CA ALA A 223 -0.40 15.80 -0.99
C ALA A 223 -1.35 16.76 -0.24
N ASN A 224 -2.55 17.01 -0.77
CA ASN A 224 -3.53 17.88 -0.13
C ASN A 224 -3.98 17.36 1.25
N LEU A 225 -4.17 16.04 1.41
CA LEU A 225 -4.54 15.44 2.70
C LEU A 225 -3.42 15.67 3.73
N ILE A 226 -2.17 15.29 3.43
CA ILE A 226 -1.08 15.39 4.40
C ILE A 226 -0.50 16.81 4.57
N SER A 227 -0.92 17.79 3.75
CA SER A 227 -0.39 19.17 3.78
C SER A 227 -0.83 20.03 4.97
N SER A 228 -1.70 19.50 5.83
CA SER A 228 -2.37 20.20 6.92
C SER A 228 -2.68 19.25 8.06
N GLU A 229 -2.73 19.76 9.29
CA GLU A 229 -2.92 18.95 10.50
C GLU A 229 -4.18 18.07 10.48
N LEU A 230 -5.31 18.62 10.00
CA LEU A 230 -6.60 17.93 9.97
C LEU A 230 -6.88 17.18 8.65
N GLY A 231 -6.08 17.36 7.60
CA GLY A 231 -6.39 16.84 6.28
C GLY A 231 -6.44 15.30 6.24
N GLY A 232 -7.47 14.74 5.62
CA GLY A 232 -7.76 13.31 5.63
C GLY A 232 -8.25 12.71 6.96
N ARG A 233 -8.22 13.48 8.06
CA ARG A 233 -8.63 12.98 9.38
C ARG A 233 -10.14 12.98 9.54
N ARG A 234 -10.63 12.15 10.48
CA ARG A 234 -11.97 12.29 11.03
C ARG A 234 -11.94 13.40 12.08
N CYS A 235 -12.96 14.26 12.05
CA CYS A 235 -13.11 15.40 12.94
C CYS A 235 -14.56 15.48 13.41
N LYS A 236 -14.76 16.14 14.54
CA LYS A 236 -16.06 16.51 15.08
C LYS A 236 -16.31 17.98 14.80
N ILE A 237 -17.50 18.32 14.34
CA ILE A 237 -17.92 19.70 14.11
C ILE A 237 -18.29 20.31 15.47
N VAL A 238 -17.53 21.29 15.95
CA VAL A 238 -17.76 21.91 17.28
C VAL A 238 -18.55 23.21 17.20
N SER A 239 -18.59 23.86 16.05
CA SER A 239 -19.40 25.04 15.78
C SER A 239 -19.76 25.10 14.30
N THR A 240 -20.77 25.90 13.94
CA THR A 240 -21.05 26.23 12.53
C THR A 240 -21.23 27.74 12.33
N PRO A 241 -20.79 28.29 11.20
CA PRO A 241 -20.93 29.73 10.94
C PRO A 241 -22.35 30.18 10.54
N ASN A 242 -23.26 29.26 10.19
CA ASN A 242 -24.48 29.57 9.43
C ASN A 242 -25.79 29.00 10.04
N ILE A 243 -25.95 29.02 11.37
CA ILE A 243 -27.17 28.53 12.06
C ILE A 243 -27.50 27.07 11.67
N ARG A 244 -26.47 26.25 11.45
CA ARG A 244 -26.58 24.80 11.16
C ARG A 244 -26.29 24.01 12.43
N ASP A 245 -27.03 24.33 13.48
CA ASP A 245 -26.87 23.73 14.81
C ASP A 245 -27.14 22.22 14.77
N ASP A 246 -27.87 21.74 13.75
CA ASP A 246 -28.07 20.32 13.43
C ASP A 246 -26.77 19.56 13.09
N LEU A 247 -25.69 20.26 12.75
CA LEU A 247 -24.39 19.66 12.45
C LEU A 247 -23.43 19.65 13.64
N VAL A 248 -23.69 20.44 14.68
CA VAL A 248 -22.82 20.50 15.85
C VAL A 248 -22.85 19.16 16.57
N GLY A 249 -21.66 18.62 16.84
CA GLY A 249 -21.47 17.28 17.42
C GLY A 249 -21.42 16.14 16.41
N LYS A 250 -21.83 16.35 15.14
CA LYS A 250 -21.64 15.34 14.07
C LYS A 250 -20.17 15.23 13.67
N THR A 251 -19.83 14.10 13.07
CA THR A 251 -18.49 13.82 12.55
C THR A 251 -18.41 14.05 11.04
N CYS A 252 -17.21 14.40 10.59
CA CYS A 252 -16.88 14.60 9.19
C CYS A 252 -15.47 14.08 8.89
N VAL A 253 -15.22 13.68 7.65
CA VAL A 253 -13.86 13.43 7.15
C VAL A 253 -13.39 14.67 6.40
N VAL A 254 -12.21 15.17 6.77
CA VAL A 254 -11.61 16.35 6.14
C VAL A 254 -10.99 15.95 4.80
N GLY A 255 -11.31 16.70 3.75
CA GLY A 255 -10.66 16.64 2.45
C GLY A 255 -9.39 17.49 2.42
N ARG A 256 -9.42 18.59 1.65
CA ARG A 256 -8.28 19.50 1.46
C ARG A 256 -8.40 20.76 2.31
N HIS A 257 -7.24 21.29 2.69
CA HIS A 257 -7.11 22.63 3.27
C HIS A 257 -7.00 23.71 2.18
N ILE A 258 -7.79 24.78 2.28
CA ILE A 258 -7.81 25.91 1.35
C ILE A 258 -6.97 27.05 1.92
N LYS A 259 -5.68 27.06 1.55
CA LYS A 259 -4.66 28.00 2.07
C LYS A 259 -5.05 29.49 2.04
N ASN A 260 -5.88 29.91 1.08
CA ASN A 260 -6.29 31.31 0.93
C ASN A 260 -7.36 31.76 1.94
N SER A 261 -8.17 30.84 2.45
CA SER A 261 -9.24 31.13 3.43
C SER A 261 -8.95 30.56 4.82
N GLY A 262 -7.95 29.68 4.96
CA GLY A 262 -7.71 28.92 6.20
C GLY A 262 -8.79 27.87 6.50
N GLY A 263 -9.72 27.66 5.56
CA GLY A 263 -10.84 26.73 5.71
C GLY A 263 -10.52 25.34 5.17
N TYR A 264 -11.29 24.37 5.63
CA TYR A 264 -11.23 22.97 5.23
C TYR A 264 -12.50 22.59 4.47
N GLU A 265 -12.31 21.94 3.31
CA GLU A 265 -13.39 21.19 2.67
C GLU A 265 -13.58 19.89 3.46
N VAL A 266 -14.77 19.67 4.02
CA VAL A 266 -15.10 18.48 4.82
C VAL A 266 -16.34 17.78 4.26
N THR A 267 -16.41 16.47 4.44
CA THR A 267 -17.58 15.67 4.09
C THR A 267 -18.18 15.10 5.37
N VAL A 268 -19.43 15.47 5.69
CA VAL A 268 -20.17 14.97 6.85
C VAL A 268 -20.45 13.48 6.64
N GLU A 269 -20.20 12.66 7.67
CA GLU A 269 -20.43 11.22 7.58
C GLU A 269 -21.93 10.90 7.46
N PHE A 270 -22.26 9.81 6.75
CA PHE A 270 -23.62 9.31 6.45
C PHE A 270 -24.49 10.20 5.56
N THR A 271 -24.45 11.54 5.69
CA THR A 271 -25.18 12.45 4.78
C THR A 271 -24.41 12.72 3.49
N ASN A 272 -23.09 12.54 3.48
CA ASN A 272 -22.18 12.95 2.40
C ASN A 272 -22.28 14.46 2.04
N GLU A 273 -22.79 15.28 2.96
CA GLU A 273 -22.87 16.73 2.78
C GLU A 273 -21.45 17.33 2.79
N SER A 274 -21.07 18.02 1.72
CA SER A 274 -19.77 18.70 1.62
C SER A 274 -19.88 20.16 2.08
N LEU A 275 -19.02 20.54 3.01
CA LEU A 275 -19.03 21.85 3.68
C LEU A 275 -17.66 22.51 3.61
N LEU A 276 -17.63 23.84 3.77
CA LEU A 276 -16.42 24.62 4.00
C LEU A 276 -16.46 25.17 5.43
N LEU A 277 -15.60 24.65 6.30
CA LEU A 277 -15.55 25.01 7.72
C LEU A 277 -14.19 25.61 8.08
N GLY A 278 -14.16 26.48 9.10
CA GLY A 278 -12.90 27.01 9.64
C GLY A 278 -12.16 25.97 10.48
N ALA A 279 -10.86 26.17 10.71
CA ALA A 279 -10.08 25.31 11.61
C ALA A 279 -10.61 25.34 13.06
N ASP A 280 -11.19 26.47 13.47
CA ASP A 280 -11.86 26.72 14.75
C ASP A 280 -13.22 26.00 14.88
N SER A 281 -13.78 25.52 13.77
CA SER A 281 -15.05 24.81 13.69
C SER A 281 -14.88 23.28 13.80
N LEU A 282 -13.64 22.80 13.85
CA LEU A 282 -13.27 21.39 13.75
C LEU A 282 -12.37 20.95 14.91
N GLU A 283 -12.77 19.89 15.59
CA GLU A 283 -11.96 19.19 16.59
C GLU A 283 -11.49 17.84 16.01
N ARG A 284 -10.20 17.51 16.14
CA ARG A 284 -9.68 16.21 15.69
C ARG A 284 -10.35 15.09 16.48
N TYR A 285 -10.95 14.13 15.77
CA TYR A 285 -11.73 13.05 16.37
C TYR A 285 -11.56 11.77 15.54
N ASP A 286 -10.37 11.16 15.67
CA ASP A 286 -9.98 10.00 14.90
C ASP A 286 -10.88 8.78 15.18
N ARG A 287 -10.94 7.84 14.24
CA ARG A 287 -11.61 6.55 14.39
C ARG A 287 -10.94 5.71 15.47
N THR A 288 -11.75 4.92 16.15
CA THR A 288 -11.32 3.91 17.14
C THR A 288 -12.07 2.61 16.90
N PRO A 289 -11.64 1.46 17.46
CA PRO A 289 -12.43 0.22 17.39
C PRO A 289 -13.85 0.36 17.94
N GLN A 290 -14.06 1.26 18.90
CA GLN A 290 -15.35 1.54 19.54
C GLN A 290 -16.22 2.54 18.75
N ASP A 291 -15.61 3.40 17.94
CA ASP A 291 -16.29 4.36 17.07
C ASP A 291 -15.60 4.45 15.67
N PRO A 292 -15.77 3.42 14.83
CA PRO A 292 -15.13 3.34 13.51
C PRO A 292 -15.99 3.94 12.37
N GLY A 293 -17.31 4.08 12.55
CA GLY A 293 -18.26 4.47 11.50
C GLY A 293 -18.56 3.40 10.44
N TYR A 294 -17.90 2.24 10.50
CA TYR A 294 -18.16 1.04 9.69
C TYR A 294 -17.61 -0.19 10.43
N PHE A 295 -17.96 -1.40 9.98
CA PHE A 295 -17.41 -2.64 10.52
C PHE A 295 -16.90 -3.54 9.41
N VAL A 296 -15.88 -4.34 9.69
CA VAL A 296 -15.38 -5.39 8.80
C VAL A 296 -15.25 -6.65 9.62
N GLU A 297 -16.06 -7.67 9.30
CA GLU A 297 -16.02 -8.96 9.96
C GLU A 297 -15.21 -9.97 9.14
N CYS A 298 -14.54 -10.90 9.80
CA CYS A 298 -13.93 -12.06 9.14
C CYS A 298 -14.85 -13.27 9.32
N LYS A 299 -15.44 -13.77 8.23
CA LYS A 299 -16.23 -15.01 8.20
C LYS A 299 -15.65 -15.98 7.20
N ASN A 300 -15.37 -17.21 7.64
CA ASN A 300 -14.77 -18.27 6.82
C ASN A 300 -13.47 -17.84 6.11
N ASN A 301 -12.65 -17.02 6.77
CA ASN A 301 -11.42 -16.42 6.23
C ASN A 301 -11.65 -15.49 5.02
N ARG A 302 -12.82 -14.84 4.97
CA ARG A 302 -13.15 -13.74 4.04
C ARG A 302 -13.58 -12.53 4.85
N LEU A 303 -13.17 -11.36 4.37
CA LEU A 303 -13.59 -10.08 4.96
C LEU A 303 -14.92 -9.66 4.35
N ILE A 304 -15.83 -9.21 5.19
CA ILE A 304 -17.15 -8.71 4.81
C ILE A 304 -17.31 -7.34 5.45
N ARG A 305 -17.41 -6.31 4.61
CA ARG A 305 -17.68 -4.94 5.05
C ARG A 305 -19.17 -4.76 5.35
N ARG A 306 -19.46 -4.10 6.48
CA ARG A 306 -20.77 -3.63 6.89
C ARG A 306 -20.71 -2.11 7.10
N ASP A 307 -21.46 -1.39 6.29
CA ASP A 307 -21.74 0.04 6.49
C ASP A 307 -23.05 0.21 7.29
N PHE A 308 -23.26 1.42 7.82
CA PHE A 308 -24.39 1.76 8.71
C PHE A 308 -25.08 3.04 8.19
N GLU A 309 -26.27 3.37 8.71
CA GLU A 309 -26.98 4.61 8.41
C GLU A 309 -26.54 5.77 9.33
N SER A 310 -25.86 5.48 10.46
CA SER A 310 -25.36 6.50 11.39
C SER A 310 -24.18 6.01 12.26
N ASN A 311 -23.45 6.94 12.89
CA ASN A 311 -22.47 6.59 13.93
C ASN A 311 -23.15 5.97 15.16
N GLU A 312 -24.38 6.37 15.46
CA GLU A 312 -25.17 5.89 16.59
C GLU A 312 -25.50 4.40 16.41
N GLU A 313 -25.96 4.02 15.21
CA GLU A 313 -26.19 2.62 14.85
C GLU A 313 -24.88 1.82 14.84
N CYS A 314 -23.81 2.37 14.26
CA CYS A 314 -22.50 1.73 14.25
C CYS A 314 -21.99 1.44 15.67
N ARG A 315 -22.00 2.45 16.56
CA ARG A 315 -21.57 2.32 17.96
C ARG A 315 -22.46 1.37 18.75
N ALA A 316 -23.77 1.38 18.53
CA ALA A 316 -24.69 0.42 19.15
C ALA A 316 -24.41 -1.02 18.72
N PHE A 317 -24.12 -1.24 17.43
CA PHE A 317 -23.70 -2.54 16.92
C PHE A 317 -22.37 -3.00 17.55
N ILE A 318 -21.34 -2.15 17.58
CA ILE A 318 -20.05 -2.49 18.23
C ILE A 318 -20.25 -2.81 19.72
N ALA A 319 -21.06 -2.04 20.43
CA ALA A 319 -21.38 -2.31 21.83
C ALA A 319 -22.09 -3.66 22.03
N SER A 320 -22.96 -4.07 21.10
CA SER A 320 -23.65 -5.38 21.16
C SER A 320 -22.71 -6.58 20.96
N LEU A 321 -21.57 -6.40 20.29
CA LEU A 321 -20.53 -7.44 20.21
C LEU A 321 -19.77 -7.59 21.54
N GLY A 322 -19.63 -6.51 22.31
CA GLY A 322 -18.93 -6.51 23.60
C GLY A 322 -19.72 -7.14 24.74
N THR A 323 -21.06 -7.20 24.66
CA THR A 323 -21.88 -7.93 25.63
C THR A 323 -21.71 -9.45 25.55
N ASP A 324 -21.12 -9.94 24.46
CA ASP A 324 -20.83 -11.36 24.20
C ASP A 324 -19.35 -11.71 24.46
N GLU A 325 -18.60 -10.97 25.30
CA GLU A 325 -17.29 -11.43 25.85
C GLU A 325 -17.44 -12.60 26.87
N GLY A 326 -18.42 -13.46 26.64
CA GLY A 326 -18.46 -14.87 27.06
C GLY A 326 -18.39 -15.85 25.88
N GLY A 327 -18.13 -15.37 24.66
CA GLY A 327 -18.05 -16.20 23.46
C GLY A 327 -17.88 -15.41 22.15
N LEU A 328 -16.63 -15.05 21.81
CA LEU A 328 -16.15 -15.52 20.50
C LEU A 328 -16.36 -17.03 20.55
N ALA A 329 -17.29 -17.55 19.75
CA ALA A 329 -17.58 -18.98 19.76
C ALA A 329 -16.25 -19.72 19.63
N GLU A 330 -15.87 -20.46 20.68
CA GLU A 330 -14.74 -21.38 20.58
C GLU A 330 -15.09 -22.32 19.45
N VAL A 331 -14.45 -22.10 18.29
CA VAL A 331 -14.37 -23.13 17.27
C VAL A 331 -13.61 -24.22 17.97
N ASP A 332 -14.35 -25.23 18.45
CA ASP A 332 -13.80 -26.41 19.11
C ASP A 332 -12.52 -26.80 18.34
N PRO A 333 -11.34 -26.72 18.94
CA PRO A 333 -10.10 -26.97 18.22
C PRO A 333 -10.03 -28.42 17.71
N GLU A 334 -10.87 -29.30 18.27
CA GLU A 334 -11.09 -30.64 17.77
C GLU A 334 -12.13 -30.70 16.64
N ALA A 335 -12.98 -29.70 16.39
CA ALA A 335 -13.99 -29.74 15.32
C ALA A 335 -13.36 -29.65 13.92
N GLU A 336 -12.28 -28.87 13.74
CA GLU A 336 -11.50 -28.88 12.49
C GLU A 336 -10.84 -30.26 12.30
N ALA A 337 -10.22 -30.81 13.35
CA ALA A 337 -9.62 -32.15 13.33
C ALA A 337 -10.65 -33.28 13.13
N LYS A 338 -11.85 -33.20 13.71
CA LYS A 338 -12.97 -34.14 13.51
C LYS A 338 -13.51 -34.05 12.09
N ALA A 339 -13.54 -32.86 11.48
CA ALA A 339 -13.93 -32.68 10.09
C ALA A 339 -12.88 -33.22 9.12
N GLU A 340 -11.59 -33.02 9.39
CA GLU A 340 -10.50 -33.62 8.61
C GLU A 340 -10.48 -35.15 8.75
N GLN A 341 -10.65 -35.69 9.96
CA GLN A 341 -10.74 -37.14 10.18
C GLN A 341 -11.96 -37.74 9.48
N ALA A 342 -13.15 -37.11 9.60
CA ALA A 342 -14.35 -37.59 8.90
C ALA A 342 -14.21 -37.51 7.37
N ALA A 343 -13.47 -36.54 6.83
CA ALA A 343 -13.15 -36.48 5.41
C ALA A 343 -12.17 -37.60 4.98
N ALA A 344 -11.17 -37.92 5.81
CA ALA A 344 -10.27 -39.04 5.59
C ALA A 344 -11.00 -40.39 5.65
N ASP A 345 -11.86 -40.59 6.66
CA ASP A 345 -12.66 -41.81 6.82
C ASP A 345 -13.62 -42.02 5.63
N LEU A 346 -14.21 -40.95 5.08
CA LEU A 346 -15.03 -41.00 3.86
C LEU A 346 -14.22 -41.31 2.59
N LEU A 347 -12.98 -40.84 2.49
CA LEU A 347 -12.10 -41.19 1.37
C LEU A 347 -11.71 -42.68 1.42
N ALA A 348 -11.47 -43.21 2.62
CA ALA A 348 -11.19 -44.62 2.85
C ALA A 348 -12.41 -45.51 2.58
N GLU A 349 -13.62 -45.12 3.00
CA GLU A 349 -14.86 -45.84 2.70
C GLU A 349 -15.19 -45.84 1.20
N LEU A 350 -14.82 -44.78 0.47
CA LEU A 350 -14.90 -44.72 -0.99
C LEU A 350 -13.76 -45.43 -1.72
N GLY A 351 -12.75 -45.95 -1.00
CA GLY A 351 -11.60 -46.66 -1.58
C GLY A 351 -10.68 -45.79 -2.44
N LEU A 352 -10.55 -44.50 -2.10
CA LEU A 352 -9.79 -43.52 -2.88
C LEU A 352 -8.40 -43.21 -2.32
N ASP A 353 -7.96 -43.92 -1.28
CA ASP A 353 -6.70 -43.69 -0.55
C ASP A 353 -5.43 -43.84 -1.41
N ASP A 354 -5.48 -44.66 -2.47
CA ASP A 354 -4.32 -45.11 -3.25
C ASP A 354 -4.01 -44.26 -4.51
N LEU A 355 -4.63 -43.08 -4.67
CA LEU A 355 -4.30 -42.15 -5.77
C LEU A 355 -3.08 -41.27 -5.44
N GLU A 356 -1.93 -41.91 -5.23
CA GLU A 356 -0.62 -41.22 -5.20
C GLU A 356 -0.34 -40.53 -6.54
N ASP A 357 0.01 -39.24 -6.47
CA ASP A 357 0.45 -38.44 -7.62
C ASP A 357 1.79 -38.98 -8.17
N PRO A 358 1.88 -39.43 -9.45
CA PRO A 358 3.08 -40.05 -10.02
C PRO A 358 4.17 -39.01 -10.31
N GLY A 359 4.70 -38.40 -9.24
CA GLY A 359 5.21 -37.03 -9.28
C GLY A 359 6.62 -36.77 -8.74
N ARG A 360 7.39 -37.79 -8.28
CA ARG A 360 8.89 -37.82 -8.14
C ARG A 360 9.36 -38.96 -7.23
N ASN A 361 10.29 -39.80 -7.72
CA ASN A 361 11.60 -40.08 -7.10
C ASN A 361 12.24 -41.34 -7.73
N ALA A 362 13.35 -41.16 -8.46
CA ALA A 362 14.12 -42.27 -9.03
C ALA A 362 15.51 -42.38 -8.37
N PRO A 363 15.79 -43.42 -7.55
CA PRO A 363 17.13 -43.73 -7.07
C PRO A 363 17.94 -44.57 -8.08
N LYS A 364 19.26 -44.41 -8.08
CA LYS A 364 20.18 -45.10 -9.00
C LYS A 364 20.71 -46.42 -8.43
N LYS A 365 20.88 -47.39 -9.35
CA LYS A 365 21.89 -48.50 -9.35
C LYS A 365 21.84 -49.56 -8.23
N GLY A 366 21.82 -50.83 -8.66
CA GLY A 366 22.28 -51.97 -7.87
C GLY A 366 22.18 -53.28 -8.65
N ALA A 367 23.32 -53.85 -9.08
CA ALA A 367 23.33 -55.07 -9.88
C ALA A 367 23.41 -56.34 -9.01
N ARG A 368 22.78 -57.44 -9.47
CA ARG A 368 23.35 -58.81 -9.44
C ARG A 368 22.52 -59.81 -10.26
N SER A 369 23.12 -60.95 -10.55
CA SER A 369 22.79 -61.84 -11.67
C SER A 369 22.62 -63.30 -11.23
N ALA A 370 21.76 -64.06 -11.92
CA ALA A 370 21.69 -65.54 -11.89
C ALA A 370 20.92 -66.10 -13.13
N PRO A 371 21.16 -67.35 -13.59
CA PRO A 371 21.09 -67.71 -15.01
C PRO A 371 20.20 -68.97 -15.33
N PRO A 372 20.50 -69.88 -16.30
CA PRO A 372 19.98 -69.79 -17.68
C PRO A 372 19.37 -71.09 -18.28
N ALA A 373 18.57 -70.97 -19.36
CA ALA A 373 18.29 -72.05 -20.33
C ALA A 373 17.82 -71.44 -21.69
N GLY A 374 18.11 -71.96 -22.89
CA GLY A 374 18.90 -73.14 -23.29
C GLY A 374 19.41 -73.03 -24.74
N LYS A 375 20.14 -74.04 -25.24
CA LYS A 375 20.85 -74.02 -26.56
C LYS A 375 20.20 -74.95 -27.62
N LYS A 376 20.63 -74.73 -28.89
CA LYS A 376 20.45 -75.54 -30.12
C LYS A 376 19.12 -75.27 -30.88
N LYS A 377 19.07 -75.36 -32.22
CA LYS A 377 19.88 -76.22 -33.13
C LYS A 377 20.10 -75.57 -34.52
N LYS A 378 21.29 -75.75 -35.08
CA LYS A 378 21.64 -75.40 -36.48
C LYS A 378 21.25 -76.58 -37.40
N ARG A 379 20.69 -76.32 -38.58
CA ARG A 379 20.52 -77.33 -39.67
C ARG A 379 20.90 -76.67 -41.01
N GLY A 380 21.55 -77.43 -41.89
CA GLY A 380 21.99 -76.96 -43.20
C GLY A 380 21.77 -78.01 -44.29
N GLY A 381 21.89 -77.58 -45.55
CA GLY A 381 21.48 -78.30 -46.76
C GLY A 381 20.45 -77.48 -47.53
N LYS A 382 20.45 -77.39 -48.87
CA LYS A 382 21.11 -78.22 -49.90
C LYS A 382 21.43 -77.36 -51.14
N LYS A 383 22.35 -77.79 -52.01
CA LYS A 383 22.86 -77.04 -53.18
C LYS A 383 22.46 -77.73 -54.50
N LYS A 384 22.48 -76.98 -55.61
CA LYS A 384 22.17 -77.33 -57.03
C LYS A 384 20.66 -77.37 -57.38
N GLY A 385 20.18 -76.84 -58.51
CA GLY A 385 20.82 -75.94 -59.51
C GLY A 385 20.22 -76.03 -60.92
N ARG A 386 20.58 -75.06 -61.77
CA ARG A 386 20.62 -75.10 -63.26
C ARG A 386 19.29 -75.09 -64.05
N LYS A 387 19.01 -73.94 -64.65
CA LYS A 387 19.11 -73.79 -66.13
C LYS A 387 19.72 -72.44 -66.45
#